data_AF-A0A7K5QIE0-F1
#
_entry.id   AF-A0A7K5QIE0-F1
#
_cell.length_a   1.000
_cell.length_b   1.000
_cell.length_c   1.000
_cell.angle_alpha   90.00
_cell.angle_beta   90.00
_cell.angle_gamma   90.00
#
_symmetry.space_group_name_H-M   'P 1'
#
loop_
_entity.id
_entity.type
_entity.pdbx_description
1 polymer ?
#
loop_
_entity_poly.entity_id
_entity_poly.type
_entity_poly.pdbx_seq_one_letter_code
_entity_poly.pdbx_strand_id
1 'polypeptide(L)'
;MGVTHVLNAAHGTSYSHGGQDFYGATIDYYGVPAHDLPSFDISQFFFSAAQFIHNALNTPGGTKLLLLSLIQPEHMQRSSKMHHTRDSSNLTSSTPYETPSLTDLQQLLWLRGSSDNHMDQVWPNIYLGDAWAARSKTTLQSLKITHILNAADGPYSINTGAKYYADLQIEYYGVEAFDDPAFDLSTFFYDAANFIGKALNTSGGKVLVHCAMGVSRSATLVLAFLMIHENMTLVDALKTVSAHRNICPNTGFLSQLRDLDIKLNEERKGRGASATKSL
;
A
#
# COMPACT_ATOMS: atom_id res chain seq x y z
N MET A 1 27.32 4.96 13.93
CA MET A 1 26.20 4.12 14.43
C MET A 1 26.66 2.83 15.13
N GLY A 2 27.95 2.49 15.19
CA GLY A 2 28.42 1.30 15.93
C GLY A 2 27.96 -0.04 15.34
N VAL A 3 27.49 -0.03 14.09
CA VAL A 3 27.04 -1.23 13.38
C VAL A 3 28.27 -2.05 13.00
N THR A 4 28.32 -3.29 13.47
CA THR A 4 29.41 -4.24 13.21
C THR A 4 28.99 -5.38 12.29
N HIS A 5 27.69 -5.56 12.06
CA HIS A 5 27.13 -6.64 11.25
C HIS A 5 26.01 -6.10 10.35
N VAL A 6 25.97 -6.54 9.10
CA VAL A 6 24.92 -6.20 8.14
C VAL A 6 24.37 -7.48 7.52
N LEU A 7 23.07 -7.71 7.74
CA LEU A 7 22.32 -8.75 7.03
C LEU A 7 21.49 -8.09 5.92
N ASN A 8 21.72 -8.48 4.67
CA ASN A 8 20.93 -8.05 3.53
C ASN A 8 19.97 -9.17 3.12
N ALA A 9 18.67 -8.94 3.31
CA ALA A 9 17.64 -9.93 3.02
C ALA A 9 17.29 -10.08 1.53
N ALA A 10 17.87 -9.27 0.63
CA ALA A 10 17.59 -9.28 -0.82
C ALA A 10 18.88 -9.12 -1.65
N HIS A 11 19.99 -9.69 -1.18
CA HIS A 11 21.31 -9.54 -1.79
C HIS A 11 21.36 -10.02 -3.24
N GLY A 12 21.93 -9.21 -4.14
CA GLY A 12 22.11 -9.60 -5.54
C GLY A 12 20.88 -9.38 -6.42
N THR A 13 19.79 -8.81 -5.88
CA THR A 13 18.68 -8.27 -6.68
C THR A 13 19.07 -6.93 -7.32
N SER A 14 18.31 -6.50 -8.34
CA SER A 14 18.58 -5.28 -9.15
C SER A 14 18.77 -3.98 -8.36
N TYR A 15 18.36 -3.94 -7.09
CA TYR A 15 18.40 -2.75 -6.23
C TYR A 15 19.28 -2.93 -4.99
N SER A 16 19.88 -4.10 -4.80
CA SER A 16 20.67 -4.45 -3.62
C SER A 16 22.00 -5.08 -4.01
N HIS A 17 22.79 -4.30 -4.76
CA HIS A 17 24.15 -4.64 -5.15
C HIS A 17 25.14 -4.14 -4.09
N GLY A 18 25.73 -5.08 -3.35
CA GLY A 18 26.73 -4.83 -2.31
C GLY A 18 27.05 -6.12 -1.57
N GLY A 19 28.31 -6.32 -1.19
CA GLY A 19 28.81 -7.51 -0.50
C GLY A 19 29.84 -7.16 0.57
N GLN A 20 30.55 -8.15 1.10
CA GLN A 20 31.63 -7.92 2.07
C GLN A 20 32.62 -6.84 1.60
N ASP A 21 32.93 -6.82 0.30
CA ASP A 21 33.86 -5.85 -0.31
C ASP A 21 33.39 -4.39 -0.23
N PHE A 22 32.07 -4.15 -0.11
CA PHE A 22 31.51 -2.81 0.04
C PHE A 22 31.71 -2.27 1.46
N TYR A 23 31.59 -3.13 2.46
CA TYR A 23 31.66 -2.75 3.87
C TYR A 23 33.07 -2.86 4.47
N GLY A 24 34.01 -3.48 3.75
CA GLY A 24 35.41 -3.66 4.17
C GLY A 24 35.56 -4.69 5.29
N ALA A 25 36.74 -4.74 5.92
CA ALA A 25 37.08 -5.76 6.92
C ALA A 25 36.47 -5.52 8.32
N THR A 26 35.79 -4.39 8.52
CA THR A 26 35.31 -3.94 9.85
C THR A 26 33.85 -4.27 10.12
N ILE A 27 33.13 -4.75 9.11
CA ILE A 27 31.71 -5.08 9.20
C ILE A 27 31.54 -6.48 8.64
N ASP A 28 30.98 -7.39 9.43
CA ASP A 28 30.64 -8.71 8.94
C ASP A 28 29.34 -8.62 8.13
N TYR A 29 29.34 -9.19 6.93
CA TYR A 29 28.21 -9.12 6.00
C TYR A 29 27.63 -10.50 5.71
N TYR A 30 26.31 -10.61 5.76
CA TYR A 30 25.58 -11.79 5.30
C TYR A 30 24.48 -11.41 4.30
N GLY A 31 24.63 -11.89 3.06
CA GLY A 31 23.66 -11.66 1.99
C GLY A 31 22.78 -12.88 1.76
N VAL A 32 21.46 -12.71 1.91
CA VAL A 32 20.46 -13.69 1.49
C VAL A 32 20.03 -13.35 0.06
N PRO A 33 20.20 -14.25 -0.92
CA PRO A 33 19.82 -14.00 -2.30
C PRO A 33 18.30 -14.18 -2.52
N ALA A 34 17.48 -13.53 -1.68
CA ALA A 34 16.03 -13.61 -1.80
C ALA A 34 15.48 -12.68 -2.88
N HIS A 35 14.39 -13.12 -3.49
CA HIS A 35 13.61 -12.34 -4.42
C HIS A 35 12.11 -12.59 -4.19
N ASP A 36 11.27 -11.58 -4.44
CA ASP A 36 9.85 -11.57 -4.08
C ASP A 36 8.94 -12.43 -5.00
N LEU A 37 9.54 -13.36 -5.75
CA LEU A 37 8.78 -14.29 -6.59
C LEU A 37 8.14 -15.40 -5.73
N PRO A 38 6.89 -15.81 -6.00
CA PRO A 38 6.21 -16.88 -5.26
C PRO A 38 6.92 -18.25 -5.29
N SER A 39 7.83 -18.45 -6.24
CA SER A 39 8.64 -19.67 -6.37
C SER A 39 9.87 -19.69 -5.46
N PHE A 40 10.20 -18.58 -4.81
CA PHE A 40 11.35 -18.51 -3.92
C PHE A 40 11.02 -19.03 -2.53
N ASP A 41 11.74 -20.05 -2.09
CA ASP A 41 11.62 -20.57 -0.74
C ASP A 41 12.65 -19.90 0.19
N ILE A 42 12.24 -18.78 0.80
CA ILE A 42 13.09 -18.06 1.74
C ILE A 42 13.36 -18.84 3.03
N SER A 43 12.56 -19.88 3.34
CA SER A 43 12.69 -20.63 4.59
C SER A 43 14.04 -21.34 4.71
N GLN A 44 14.67 -21.65 3.58
CA GLN A 44 16.01 -22.24 3.51
C GLN A 44 17.09 -21.38 4.17
N PHE A 45 16.86 -20.06 4.30
CA PHE A 45 17.81 -19.11 4.86
C PHE A 45 17.50 -18.72 6.30
N PHE A 46 16.39 -19.20 6.88
CA PHE A 46 16.00 -18.82 8.25
C PHE A 46 17.06 -19.21 9.28
N PHE A 47 17.61 -20.41 9.18
CA PHE A 47 18.61 -20.90 10.14
C PHE A 47 19.91 -20.10 10.04
N SER A 48 20.44 -19.92 8.83
CA SER A 48 21.70 -19.21 8.60
C SER A 48 21.59 -17.71 8.93
N ALA A 49 20.47 -17.07 8.61
CA ALA A 49 20.18 -15.69 9.00
C ALA A 49 20.08 -15.55 10.53
N ALA A 50 19.35 -16.46 11.20
CA ALA A 50 19.23 -16.46 12.65
C ALA A 50 20.58 -16.68 13.34
N GLN A 51 21.41 -17.58 12.82
CA GLN A 51 22.75 -17.84 13.34
C GLN A 51 23.66 -16.61 13.17
N PHE A 52 23.58 -15.92 12.04
CA PHE A 52 24.33 -14.68 11.82
C PHE A 52 23.93 -13.58 12.82
N ILE A 53 22.62 -13.38 13.03
CA ILE A 53 22.10 -12.44 14.03
C ILE A 53 22.55 -12.84 15.45
N HIS A 54 22.49 -14.13 15.78
CA HIS A 54 22.91 -14.63 17.07
C HIS A 54 24.40 -14.36 17.34
N ASN A 55 25.26 -14.59 16.34
CA ASN A 55 26.69 -14.30 16.45
C ASN A 55 26.92 -12.79 16.64
N ALA A 56 26.24 -11.95 15.87
CA ALA A 56 26.33 -10.50 15.96
C ALA A 56 26.02 -9.96 17.36
N LEU A 57 25.02 -10.54 18.03
CA LEU A 57 24.60 -10.14 19.38
C LEU A 57 25.54 -10.65 20.50
N ASN A 58 26.40 -11.63 20.21
CA ASN A 58 27.33 -12.21 21.16
C ASN A 58 28.78 -11.72 20.98
N THR A 59 29.05 -10.95 19.92
CA THR A 59 30.36 -10.29 19.71
C THR A 59 30.56 -9.16 20.75
N PRO A 60 31.73 -9.06 21.41
CA PRO A 60 32.00 -8.02 22.40
C PRO A 60 31.78 -6.61 21.81
N GLY A 61 30.79 -5.88 22.35
CA GLY A 61 30.40 -4.55 21.86
C GLY A 61 29.01 -4.46 21.22
N GLY A 62 28.32 -5.59 21.01
CA GLY A 62 26.92 -5.62 20.56
C GLY A 62 25.92 -5.40 21.70
N THR A 63 24.92 -4.54 21.50
CA THR A 63 23.83 -4.33 22.48
C THR A 63 22.94 -5.57 22.52
N LYS A 64 22.99 -6.30 23.64
CA LYS A 64 22.28 -7.57 23.84
C LYS A 64 20.78 -7.31 24.09
N LEU A 65 19.93 -7.44 23.07
CA LEU A 65 18.50 -7.69 23.28
C LEU A 65 18.31 -9.21 23.35
N LEU A 66 17.91 -9.72 24.52
CA LEU A 66 17.63 -11.14 24.76
C LEU A 66 16.48 -11.61 23.86
N LEU A 67 16.79 -12.35 22.79
CA LEU A 67 15.83 -13.16 22.04
C LEU A 67 16.17 -14.64 22.26
N LEU A 68 15.84 -15.16 23.44
CA LEU A 68 15.95 -16.58 23.75
C LEU A 68 14.59 -17.08 24.22
N SER A 69 13.85 -17.70 23.30
CA SER A 69 13.11 -18.97 23.51
C SER A 69 12.00 -19.21 22.47
N LEU A 70 12.26 -19.33 21.18
CA LEU A 70 11.25 -19.88 20.24
C LEU A 70 11.90 -20.55 19.02
N ILE A 71 12.66 -21.63 19.20
CA ILE A 71 12.84 -22.62 18.13
C ILE A 71 12.94 -24.01 18.78
N GLN A 72 11.87 -24.81 18.71
CA GLN A 72 11.98 -26.27 18.71
C GLN A 72 11.51 -26.78 17.34
N PRO A 73 12.28 -27.64 16.67
CA PRO A 73 12.01 -28.02 15.29
C PRO A 73 11.27 -29.35 15.23
N GLU A 74 9.96 -29.39 15.39
CA GLU A 74 9.20 -30.59 14.97
C GLU A 74 7.90 -30.21 14.26
N HIS A 75 7.75 -30.80 13.06
CA HIS A 75 6.59 -30.79 12.15
C HIS A 75 6.43 -29.60 11.20
N MET A 76 7.16 -29.64 10.08
CA MET A 76 6.67 -29.07 8.82
C MET A 76 6.90 -30.04 7.66
N GLN A 77 6.05 -31.07 7.56
CA GLN A 77 5.82 -31.80 6.32
C GLN A 77 4.35 -31.66 5.95
N ARG A 78 4.07 -30.91 4.88
CA ARG A 78 3.10 -31.25 3.83
C ARG A 78 3.27 -30.29 2.66
N SER A 79 4.06 -30.75 1.70
CA SER A 79 4.08 -30.20 0.34
C SER A 79 2.74 -30.54 -0.32
N SER A 80 1.99 -29.53 -0.76
CA SER A 80 0.89 -29.71 -1.70
C SER A 80 1.33 -29.13 -3.04
N LYS A 81 1.60 -30.03 -3.99
CA LYS A 81 1.90 -29.69 -5.39
C LYS A 81 0.65 -29.08 -6.01
N MET A 82 0.70 -27.82 -6.43
CA MET A 82 -0.28 -27.28 -7.36
C MET A 82 0.24 -27.39 -8.79
N HIS A 83 -0.57 -28.05 -9.62
CA HIS A 83 -0.34 -28.23 -11.05
C HIS A 83 -0.38 -26.88 -11.77
N HIS A 84 0.69 -26.55 -12.48
CA HIS A 84 0.68 -25.53 -13.51
C HIS A 84 0.04 -26.09 -14.77
N THR A 85 -1.13 -25.57 -15.15
CA THR A 85 -1.58 -25.56 -16.54
C THR A 85 -1.42 -24.14 -17.07
N ARG A 86 -0.39 -23.97 -17.91
CA ARG A 86 -0.29 -22.87 -18.86
C ARG A 86 -1.38 -23.07 -19.89
N ASP A 87 -2.31 -22.12 -20.02
CA ASP A 87 -3.00 -21.91 -21.28
C ASP A 87 -2.96 -20.43 -21.62
N SER A 88 -2.05 -20.12 -22.55
CA SER A 88 -2.05 -18.89 -23.31
C SER A 88 -3.10 -19.06 -24.42
N SER A 89 -4.28 -18.46 -24.25
CA SER A 89 -5.16 -18.20 -25.38
C SER A 89 -5.91 -16.88 -25.21
N ASN A 90 -5.79 -16.04 -26.24
CA ASN A 90 -6.62 -14.86 -26.43
C ASN A 90 -8.09 -15.29 -26.50
N LEU A 91 -8.88 -14.98 -25.48
CA LEU A 91 -10.34 -15.03 -25.53
C LEU A 91 -10.91 -13.68 -25.13
N THR A 92 -11.51 -12.99 -26.10
CA THR A 92 -12.57 -12.03 -25.84
C THR A 92 -13.78 -12.80 -25.33
N SER A 93 -13.78 -13.16 -24.05
CA SER A 93 -14.96 -13.70 -23.36
C SER A 93 -15.59 -12.60 -22.51
N SER A 94 -16.84 -12.28 -22.79
CA SER A 94 -17.70 -11.43 -21.96
C SER A 94 -18.09 -12.15 -20.66
N THR A 95 -17.12 -12.61 -19.89
CA THR A 95 -17.36 -13.16 -18.57
C THR A 95 -17.76 -12.00 -17.65
N PRO A 96 -18.86 -12.12 -16.89
CA PRO A 96 -19.22 -11.12 -15.90
C PRO A 96 -18.06 -10.92 -14.92
N TYR A 97 -17.75 -9.67 -14.60
CA TYR A 97 -16.76 -9.37 -13.58
C TYR A 97 -17.18 -9.97 -12.23
N GLU A 98 -16.25 -10.64 -11.57
CA GLU A 98 -16.36 -11.11 -10.19
C GLU A 98 -15.25 -10.48 -9.34
N THR A 99 -15.60 -10.04 -8.13
CA THR A 99 -14.66 -9.43 -7.19
C THR A 99 -13.61 -10.48 -6.75
N PRO A 100 -12.31 -10.25 -6.98
CA PRO A 100 -11.26 -11.23 -6.69
C PRO A 100 -11.13 -11.58 -5.20
N SER A 101 -10.41 -12.66 -4.90
CA SER A 101 -10.04 -13.02 -3.52
C SER A 101 -9.02 -12.04 -2.94
N LEU A 102 -8.90 -11.98 -1.60
CA LEU A 102 -7.88 -11.15 -0.96
C LEU A 102 -6.46 -11.50 -1.42
N THR A 103 -6.16 -12.78 -1.59
CA THR A 103 -4.85 -13.25 -2.05
C THR A 103 -4.54 -12.73 -3.45
N ASP A 104 -5.51 -12.76 -4.36
CA ASP A 104 -5.32 -12.26 -5.73
C ASP A 104 -5.09 -10.75 -5.73
N LEU A 105 -5.83 -10.01 -4.91
CA LEU A 105 -5.64 -8.56 -4.77
C LEU A 105 -4.26 -8.21 -4.21
N GLN A 106 -3.77 -8.97 -3.23
CA GLN A 106 -2.42 -8.77 -2.69
C GLN A 106 -1.34 -9.04 -3.75
N GLN A 107 -1.50 -10.09 -4.56
CA GLN A 107 -0.57 -10.39 -5.65
C GLN A 107 -0.51 -9.27 -6.71
N LEU A 108 -1.64 -8.59 -6.99
CA LEU A 108 -1.65 -7.46 -7.91
C LEU A 108 -0.78 -6.28 -7.44
N LEU A 109 -0.62 -6.11 -6.12
CA LEU A 109 0.14 -5.02 -5.52
C LEU A 109 1.66 -5.30 -5.50
N TRP A 110 2.08 -6.56 -5.40
CA TRP A 110 3.50 -6.93 -5.33
C TRP A 110 4.26 -6.84 -6.66
N LEU A 111 3.56 -6.89 -7.78
CA LEU A 111 4.18 -7.01 -9.11
C LEU A 111 4.58 -5.67 -9.74
N ARG A 112 4.43 -4.54 -9.05
CA ARG A 112 4.61 -3.21 -9.64
C ARG A 112 5.65 -2.38 -8.91
N GLY A 113 6.65 -1.93 -9.65
CA GLY A 113 7.57 -0.88 -9.21
C GLY A 113 7.02 0.49 -9.58
N SER A 114 6.98 1.40 -8.62
CA SER A 114 6.60 2.80 -8.79
C SER A 114 7.59 3.75 -8.08
N SER A 115 7.37 5.06 -8.21
CA SER A 115 8.20 6.13 -7.63
C SER A 115 8.20 6.16 -6.10
N ASP A 116 9.34 6.54 -5.52
CA ASP A 116 9.53 6.86 -4.09
C ASP A 116 9.28 8.35 -3.79
N ASN A 117 8.43 9.01 -4.58
CA ASN A 117 8.13 10.42 -4.38
C ASN A 117 7.29 10.63 -3.10
N HIS A 118 7.39 11.80 -2.49
CA HIS A 118 6.52 12.16 -1.37
C HIS A 118 5.05 12.33 -1.78
N MET A 119 4.79 12.56 -3.06
CA MET A 119 3.45 12.76 -3.61
C MET A 119 3.45 12.50 -5.11
N ASP A 120 2.41 11.82 -5.60
CA ASP A 120 2.21 11.52 -7.01
C ASP A 120 0.77 11.84 -7.41
N GLN A 121 0.59 12.28 -8.64
CA GLN A 121 -0.75 12.44 -9.21
C GLN A 121 -1.24 11.07 -9.70
N VAL A 122 -2.25 10.51 -9.04
CA VAL A 122 -2.75 9.15 -9.28
C VAL A 122 -4.03 9.11 -10.13
N TRP A 123 -4.68 10.26 -10.28
CA TRP A 123 -5.84 10.51 -11.12
C TRP A 123 -5.87 12.01 -11.49
N PRO A 124 -6.54 12.46 -12.57
CA PRO A 124 -6.66 13.89 -12.87
C PRO A 124 -7.05 14.72 -11.64
N ASN A 125 -6.15 15.62 -11.24
CA ASN A 125 -6.26 16.49 -10.06
C ASN A 125 -6.36 15.82 -8.68
N ILE A 126 -6.13 14.52 -8.57
CA ILE A 126 -5.97 13.79 -7.30
C ILE A 126 -4.50 13.44 -7.08
N TYR A 127 -3.96 13.93 -5.99
CA TYR A 127 -2.61 13.64 -5.54
C TYR A 127 -2.67 12.73 -4.32
N LEU A 128 -1.86 11.68 -4.31
CA LEU A 128 -1.70 10.77 -3.19
C LEU A 128 -0.30 10.98 -2.60
N GLY A 129 -0.21 11.25 -1.30
CA GLY A 129 1.07 11.62 -0.68
C GLY A 129 1.22 11.23 0.78
N ASP A 130 2.41 11.50 1.30
CA ASP A 130 2.80 11.22 2.68
C ASP A 130 2.69 12.48 3.59
N ALA A 131 3.06 12.31 4.86
CA ALA A 131 3.04 13.40 5.83
C ALA A 131 4.04 14.52 5.51
N TRP A 132 5.11 14.24 4.76
CA TRP A 132 6.06 15.26 4.33
C TRP A 132 5.40 16.18 3.29
N ALA A 133 4.76 15.59 2.28
CA ALA A 133 4.03 16.35 1.26
C ALA A 133 2.95 17.23 1.88
N ALA A 134 2.22 16.72 2.86
CA ALA A 134 1.19 17.45 3.59
C ALA A 134 1.74 18.63 4.42
N ARG A 135 3.00 18.59 4.85
CA ARG A 135 3.64 19.66 5.63
C ARG A 135 4.41 20.66 4.75
N SER A 136 4.73 20.30 3.51
CA SER A 136 5.44 21.19 2.60
C SER A 136 4.49 22.21 1.97
N LYS A 137 4.26 23.34 2.64
CA LYS A 137 3.45 24.45 2.10
C LYS A 137 3.93 24.93 0.73
N THR A 138 5.24 24.98 0.52
CA THR A 138 5.85 25.33 -0.77
C THR A 138 5.40 24.38 -1.87
N THR A 139 5.40 23.08 -1.60
CA THR A 139 4.93 22.06 -2.56
C THR A 139 3.42 22.17 -2.81
N LEU A 140 2.63 22.40 -1.76
CA LEU A 140 1.18 22.58 -1.88
C LEU A 140 0.84 23.81 -2.75
N GLN A 141 1.55 24.92 -2.55
CA GLN A 141 1.38 26.15 -3.34
C GLN A 141 1.81 25.96 -4.80
N SER A 142 2.96 25.33 -5.04
CA SER A 142 3.48 25.15 -6.40
C SER A 142 2.55 24.28 -7.26
N LEU A 143 1.95 23.25 -6.66
CA LEU A 143 0.98 22.38 -7.32
C LEU A 143 -0.44 22.96 -7.32
N LYS A 144 -0.66 24.05 -6.59
CA LYS A 144 -1.96 24.71 -6.41
C LYS A 144 -2.99 23.78 -5.79
N ILE A 145 -2.60 23.06 -4.74
CA ILE A 145 -3.53 22.23 -3.96
C ILE A 145 -4.56 23.15 -3.31
N THR A 146 -5.82 22.77 -3.45
CA THR A 146 -6.99 23.52 -2.96
C THR A 146 -7.73 22.80 -1.85
N HIS A 147 -7.61 21.47 -1.81
CA HIS A 147 -8.29 20.61 -0.85
C HIS A 147 -7.30 19.60 -0.26
N ILE A 148 -7.39 19.34 1.03
CA ILE A 148 -6.60 18.31 1.70
C ILE A 148 -7.53 17.35 2.44
N LEU A 149 -7.41 16.07 2.14
CA LEU A 149 -7.95 14.98 2.93
C LEU A 149 -6.81 14.33 3.72
N ASN A 150 -6.85 14.44 5.05
CA ASN A 150 -5.91 13.79 5.95
C ASN A 150 -6.52 12.48 6.48
N ALA A 151 -6.07 11.34 5.97
CA ALA A 151 -6.50 10.01 6.41
C ALA A 151 -5.74 9.50 7.64
N ALA A 152 -5.04 10.38 8.34
CA ALA A 152 -4.29 10.11 9.57
C ALA A 152 -4.40 11.32 10.51
N ASP A 153 -5.59 11.92 10.60
CA ASP A 153 -5.80 13.09 11.44
C ASP A 153 -5.82 12.73 12.93
N GLY A 154 -5.79 13.77 13.77
CA GLY A 154 -5.97 13.66 15.21
C GLY A 154 -4.69 13.98 16.00
N PRO A 155 -4.83 14.27 17.30
CA PRO A 155 -3.77 14.79 18.15
C PRO A 155 -2.60 13.83 18.35
N TYR A 156 -2.83 12.53 18.21
CA TYR A 156 -1.83 11.47 18.35
C TYR A 156 -1.31 10.96 17.00
N SER A 157 -1.65 11.65 15.90
CA SER A 157 -1.25 11.29 14.54
C SER A 157 -0.74 12.52 13.78
N ILE A 158 -1.07 12.67 12.50
CA ILE A 158 -0.66 13.82 11.68
C ILE A 158 -1.58 15.01 12.00
N ASN A 159 -1.32 15.65 13.13
CA ASN A 159 -2.11 16.78 13.64
C ASN A 159 -1.79 18.11 12.91
N THR A 160 -2.11 18.19 11.63
CA THR A 160 -2.05 19.46 10.89
C THR A 160 -3.32 20.27 11.13
N GLY A 161 -4.49 19.67 10.86
CA GLY A 161 -5.77 20.35 10.92
C GLY A 161 -5.89 21.53 9.95
N ALA A 162 -7.09 22.09 9.84
CA ALA A 162 -7.36 23.24 8.96
C ALA A 162 -6.47 24.46 9.29
N LYS A 163 -6.16 24.68 10.57
CA LYS A 163 -5.36 25.84 11.04
C LYS A 163 -3.95 25.86 10.47
N TYR A 164 -3.34 24.68 10.23
CA TYR A 164 -2.01 24.62 9.65
C TYR A 164 -1.96 25.24 8.25
N TYR A 165 -3.05 25.19 7.49
CA TYR A 165 -3.15 25.65 6.11
C TYR A 165 -3.88 27.00 5.94
N ALA A 166 -4.09 27.76 7.02
CA ALA A 166 -4.91 28.98 7.01
C ALA A 166 -4.42 30.06 6.02
N ASP A 167 -3.12 30.12 5.77
CA ASP A 167 -2.46 31.01 4.81
C ASP A 167 -2.61 30.57 3.34
N LEU A 168 -3.05 29.33 3.09
CA LEU A 168 -3.15 28.75 1.75
C LEU A 168 -4.58 28.68 1.20
N GLN A 169 -5.59 29.04 2.01
CA GLN A 169 -7.02 28.92 1.65
C GLN A 169 -7.40 27.50 1.19
N ILE A 170 -6.85 26.49 1.88
CA ILE A 170 -7.14 25.08 1.60
C ILE A 170 -8.38 24.63 2.38
N GLU A 171 -9.32 23.98 1.71
CA GLU A 171 -10.42 23.27 2.37
C GLU A 171 -9.88 21.94 2.95
N TYR A 172 -10.16 21.67 4.21
CA TYR A 172 -9.56 20.56 4.96
C TYR A 172 -10.63 19.57 5.41
N TYR A 173 -10.37 18.28 5.20
CA TYR A 173 -11.16 17.18 5.75
C TYR A 173 -10.25 16.18 6.46
N GLY A 174 -10.49 15.99 7.75
CA GLY A 174 -9.71 15.12 8.62
C GLY A 174 -10.46 13.82 8.93
N VAL A 175 -9.78 12.69 8.76
CA VAL A 175 -10.24 11.37 9.18
C VAL A 175 -9.24 10.82 10.20
N GLU A 176 -9.67 10.68 11.44
CA GLU A 176 -8.89 10.08 12.51
C GLU A 176 -8.88 8.55 12.36
N ALA A 177 -8.02 8.04 11.46
CA ALA A 177 -7.90 6.62 11.16
C ALA A 177 -6.55 6.01 11.58
N PHE A 178 -6.63 4.82 12.18
CA PHE A 178 -5.47 3.99 12.49
C PHE A 178 -5.16 3.05 11.34
N ASP A 179 -3.87 2.80 11.07
CA ASP A 179 -3.45 1.85 10.02
C ASP A 179 -3.45 0.42 10.54
N ASP A 180 -4.62 -0.02 10.98
CA ASP A 180 -4.82 -1.31 11.62
C ASP A 180 -5.85 -2.12 10.81
N PRO A 181 -5.62 -3.40 10.50
CA PRO A 181 -6.59 -4.26 9.83
C PRO A 181 -7.95 -4.37 10.55
N ALA A 182 -8.00 -4.13 11.87
CA ALA A 182 -9.23 -4.11 12.65
C ALA A 182 -9.96 -2.76 12.64
N PHE A 183 -9.35 -1.69 12.11
CA PHE A 183 -10.00 -0.38 12.02
C PHE A 183 -11.03 -0.36 10.88
N ASP A 184 -12.26 0.08 11.17
CA ASP A 184 -13.31 0.19 10.18
C ASP A 184 -13.25 1.53 9.42
N LEU A 185 -12.42 1.56 8.36
CA LEU A 185 -12.28 2.72 7.49
C LEU A 185 -13.49 2.88 6.54
N SER A 186 -14.29 1.82 6.36
CA SER A 186 -15.41 1.80 5.42
C SER A 186 -16.50 2.81 5.75
N THR A 187 -16.65 3.12 7.04
CA THR A 187 -17.55 4.18 7.54
C THR A 187 -17.28 5.55 6.93
N PHE A 188 -16.04 5.80 6.48
CA PHE A 188 -15.64 7.08 5.89
C PHE A 188 -15.63 7.08 4.36
N PHE A 189 -15.88 5.95 3.68
CA PHE A 189 -15.71 5.84 2.23
C PHE A 189 -16.56 6.84 1.45
N TYR A 190 -17.85 6.95 1.77
CA TYR A 190 -18.75 7.85 1.05
C TYR A 190 -18.46 9.32 1.36
N ASP A 191 -18.22 9.68 2.62
CA ASP A 191 -17.92 11.06 3.01
C ASP A 191 -16.59 11.54 2.40
N ALA A 192 -15.55 10.71 2.45
CA ALA A 192 -14.27 10.97 1.80
C ALA A 192 -14.42 11.09 0.28
N ALA A 193 -15.16 10.18 -0.36
CA ALA A 193 -15.40 10.21 -1.80
C ALA A 193 -16.19 11.45 -2.21
N ASN A 194 -17.18 11.87 -1.42
CA ASN A 194 -17.97 13.08 -1.66
C ASN A 194 -17.12 14.35 -1.50
N PHE A 195 -16.23 14.39 -0.51
CA PHE A 195 -15.26 15.49 -0.36
C PHE A 195 -14.35 15.60 -1.58
N ILE A 196 -13.79 14.48 -2.04
CA ILE A 196 -12.95 14.43 -3.25
C ILE A 196 -13.76 14.86 -4.49
N GLY A 197 -14.98 14.33 -4.67
CA GLY A 197 -15.85 14.69 -5.80
C GLY A 197 -16.22 16.18 -5.81
N LYS A 198 -16.55 16.76 -4.65
CA LYS A 198 -16.81 18.20 -4.50
C LYS A 198 -15.58 19.02 -4.89
N ALA A 199 -14.39 18.61 -4.45
CA ALA A 199 -13.14 19.27 -4.79
C ALA A 199 -12.93 19.29 -6.31
N LEU A 200 -13.12 18.15 -6.99
CA LEU A 200 -12.92 18.03 -8.43
C LEU A 200 -13.96 18.79 -9.26
N ASN A 201 -15.18 18.96 -8.74
CA ASN A 201 -16.22 19.78 -9.37
C ASN A 201 -16.01 21.30 -9.19
N THR A 202 -15.05 21.70 -8.37
CA THR A 202 -14.70 23.11 -8.18
C THR A 202 -13.72 23.55 -9.27
N SER A 203 -13.92 24.74 -9.85
CA SER A 203 -13.02 25.27 -10.89
C SER A 203 -11.58 25.36 -10.38
N GLY A 204 -10.65 24.70 -11.06
CA GLY A 204 -9.24 24.62 -10.65
C GLY A 204 -8.99 23.71 -9.43
N GLY A 205 -9.98 22.94 -9.00
CA GLY A 205 -9.90 22.06 -7.85
C GLY A 205 -8.85 20.98 -8.00
N LYS A 206 -7.97 20.90 -7.01
CA LYS A 206 -6.93 19.87 -6.84
C LYS A 206 -6.90 19.41 -5.39
N VAL A 207 -6.92 18.10 -5.20
CA VAL A 207 -6.98 17.47 -3.89
C VAL A 207 -5.71 16.68 -3.61
N LEU A 208 -5.15 16.88 -2.42
CA LEU A 208 -4.18 15.97 -1.84
C LEU A 208 -4.90 15.07 -0.84
N VAL A 209 -4.82 13.76 -1.05
CA VAL A 209 -5.21 12.74 -0.08
C VAL A 209 -3.93 12.17 0.51
N HIS A 210 -3.72 12.29 1.82
CA HIS A 210 -2.50 11.83 2.46
C HIS A 210 -2.75 11.04 3.73
N CYS A 211 -1.78 10.25 4.15
CA CYS A 211 -1.71 9.68 5.50
C CYS A 211 -0.30 9.86 6.04
N ALA A 212 0.22 8.90 6.82
CA ALA A 212 1.62 8.92 7.24
C ALA A 212 2.59 8.69 6.06
N MET A 213 2.34 7.63 5.28
CA MET A 213 3.23 7.20 4.17
C MET A 213 2.61 7.37 2.77
N GLY A 214 1.31 7.64 2.68
CA GLY A 214 0.62 7.69 1.39
C GLY A 214 0.45 6.33 0.71
N VAL A 215 0.44 5.23 1.47
CA VAL A 215 0.50 3.85 0.95
C VAL A 215 -0.76 3.04 1.29
N SER A 216 -1.28 3.13 2.51
CA SER A 216 -2.40 2.31 3.00
C SER A 216 -3.69 3.14 3.18
N ARG A 217 -3.92 3.76 4.34
CA ARG A 217 -5.16 4.53 4.65
C ARG A 217 -5.62 5.49 3.54
N SER A 218 -4.74 6.39 3.11
CA SER A 218 -5.07 7.38 2.06
C SER A 218 -5.31 6.73 0.70
N ALA A 219 -4.55 5.68 0.37
CA ALA A 219 -4.75 4.92 -0.86
C ALA A 219 -6.13 4.25 -0.86
N THR A 220 -6.53 3.65 0.26
CA THR A 220 -7.87 3.05 0.43
C THR A 220 -8.98 4.06 0.13
N LEU A 221 -8.89 5.28 0.64
CA LEU A 221 -9.92 6.31 0.40
C LEU A 221 -9.95 6.78 -1.06
N VAL A 222 -8.79 6.89 -1.73
CA VAL A 222 -8.73 7.18 -3.17
C VAL A 222 -9.33 6.03 -3.99
N LEU A 223 -9.03 4.79 -3.66
CA LEU A 223 -9.60 3.61 -4.32
C LEU A 223 -11.12 3.59 -4.18
N ALA A 224 -11.64 3.82 -2.97
CA ALA A 224 -13.07 3.92 -2.71
C ALA A 224 -13.72 5.04 -3.54
N PHE A 225 -13.07 6.21 -3.64
CA PHE A 225 -13.54 7.30 -4.51
C PHE A 225 -13.67 6.85 -5.97
N LEU A 226 -12.64 6.23 -6.55
CA LEU A 226 -12.67 5.77 -7.94
C LEU A 226 -13.76 4.73 -8.19
N MET A 227 -14.01 3.86 -7.22
CA MET A 227 -15.09 2.87 -7.32
C MET A 227 -16.48 3.52 -7.26
N ILE A 228 -16.67 4.49 -6.36
CA ILE A 228 -17.97 5.14 -6.10
C ILE A 228 -18.32 6.18 -7.18
N HIS A 229 -17.40 7.08 -7.51
CA HIS A 229 -17.65 8.24 -8.39
C HIS A 229 -17.22 7.99 -9.84
N GLU A 230 -16.16 7.22 -10.08
CA GLU A 230 -15.65 6.94 -11.44
C GLU A 230 -16.12 5.58 -11.99
N ASN A 231 -17.05 4.92 -11.29
CA ASN A 231 -17.65 3.65 -11.68
C ASN A 231 -16.63 2.52 -11.96
N MET A 232 -15.47 2.55 -11.30
CA MET A 232 -14.45 1.52 -11.44
C MET A 232 -14.77 0.26 -10.63
N THR A 233 -14.25 -0.88 -11.08
CA THR A 233 -14.09 -2.06 -10.21
C THR A 233 -12.92 -1.86 -9.26
N LEU A 234 -12.84 -2.63 -8.18
CA LEU A 234 -11.67 -2.61 -7.29
C LEU A 234 -10.36 -2.91 -8.04
N VAL A 235 -10.39 -3.84 -9.00
CA VAL A 235 -9.20 -4.18 -9.80
C VAL A 235 -8.75 -3.01 -10.67
N ASP A 236 -9.70 -2.31 -11.30
CA ASP A 236 -9.37 -1.17 -12.15
C ASP A 236 -8.88 0.02 -11.33
N ALA A 237 -9.48 0.27 -10.16
CA ALA A 237 -9.02 1.29 -9.22
C ALA A 237 -7.59 0.99 -8.75
N LEU A 238 -7.31 -0.26 -8.34
CA LEU A 238 -5.96 -0.69 -7.93
C LEU A 238 -4.95 -0.50 -9.05
N LYS A 239 -5.25 -0.93 -10.27
CA LYS A 239 -4.37 -0.74 -11.44
C LYS A 239 -4.12 0.73 -11.75
N THR A 240 -5.17 1.56 -11.67
CA THR A 240 -5.08 3.00 -11.94
C THR A 240 -4.13 3.69 -10.97
N VAL A 241 -4.30 3.46 -9.66
CA VAL A 241 -3.48 4.11 -8.64
C VAL A 241 -2.07 3.53 -8.60
N SER A 242 -1.93 2.20 -8.65
CA SER A 242 -0.62 1.51 -8.62
C SER A 242 0.24 1.73 -9.85
N ALA A 243 -0.32 2.26 -10.94
CA ALA A 243 0.48 2.69 -12.10
C ALA A 243 1.28 3.99 -11.83
N HIS A 244 0.88 4.77 -10.83
CA HIS A 244 1.47 6.08 -10.53
C HIS A 244 2.16 6.13 -9.17
N ARG A 245 1.76 5.28 -8.21
CA ARG A 245 2.32 5.25 -6.86
C ARG A 245 2.28 3.85 -6.25
N ASN A 246 3.32 3.46 -5.53
CA ASN A 246 3.32 2.23 -4.76
C ASN A 246 2.28 2.33 -3.63
N ILE A 247 1.24 1.50 -3.70
CA ILE A 247 0.19 1.42 -2.68
C ILE A 247 0.12 0.01 -2.13
N CYS A 248 -0.22 -0.08 -0.85
CA CYS A 248 -0.40 -1.35 -0.15
C CYS A 248 -1.37 -1.12 1.01
N PRO A 249 -2.68 -1.03 0.74
CA PRO A 249 -3.68 -1.08 1.79
C PRO A 249 -3.50 -2.35 2.63
N ASN A 250 -3.67 -2.23 3.94
CA ASN A 250 -3.62 -3.41 4.81
C ASN A 250 -4.75 -4.39 4.46
N THR A 251 -4.66 -5.63 4.97
CA THR A 251 -5.60 -6.70 4.65
C THR A 251 -7.04 -6.40 5.05
N GLY A 252 -7.26 -5.70 6.17
CA GLY A 252 -8.58 -5.28 6.61
C GLY A 252 -9.20 -4.27 5.65
N PHE A 253 -8.42 -3.28 5.20
CA PHE A 253 -8.87 -2.30 4.23
C PHE A 253 -9.12 -2.90 2.85
N LEU A 254 -8.31 -3.85 2.40
CA LEU A 254 -8.60 -4.61 1.17
C LEU A 254 -9.90 -5.41 1.30
N SER A 255 -10.20 -5.97 2.47
CA SER A 255 -11.48 -6.64 2.72
C SER A 255 -12.64 -5.67 2.64
N GLN A 256 -12.54 -4.51 3.29
CA GLN A 256 -13.57 -3.47 3.24
C GLN A 256 -13.80 -2.94 1.81
N LEU A 257 -12.74 -2.80 1.01
CA LEU A 257 -12.85 -2.46 -0.41
C LEU A 257 -13.50 -3.57 -1.23
N ARG A 258 -13.24 -4.85 -0.94
CA ARG A 258 -13.96 -5.96 -1.59
C ARG A 258 -15.45 -5.90 -1.29
N ASP A 259 -15.82 -5.66 -0.04
CA ASP A 259 -17.23 -5.57 0.35
C ASP A 259 -17.93 -4.41 -0.36
N LEU A 260 -17.25 -3.26 -0.51
CA LEU A 260 -17.72 -2.14 -1.32
C LEU A 260 -17.88 -2.53 -2.81
N ASP A 261 -16.91 -3.24 -3.39
CA ASP A 261 -16.93 -3.65 -4.79
C ASP A 261 -18.10 -4.60 -5.09
N ILE A 262 -18.30 -5.60 -4.22
CA ILE A 262 -19.44 -6.53 -4.30
C ILE A 262 -20.76 -5.74 -4.31
N LYS A 263 -20.94 -4.87 -3.32
CA LYS A 263 -22.13 -4.01 -3.20
C LYS A 263 -22.37 -3.18 -4.45
N LEU A 264 -21.36 -2.46 -4.94
CA LEU A 264 -21.48 -1.60 -6.12
C LEU A 264 -21.79 -2.41 -7.38
N ASN A 265 -21.22 -3.61 -7.52
CA ASN A 265 -21.50 -4.49 -8.65
C ASN A 265 -22.94 -5.01 -8.64
N GLU A 266 -23.49 -5.32 -7.46
CA GLU A 266 -24.91 -5.66 -7.31
C GLU A 266 -25.82 -4.48 -7.69
N GLU A 267 -25.51 -3.28 -7.22
CA GLU A 267 -26.27 -2.06 -7.56
C GLU A 267 -26.24 -1.75 -9.06
N ARG A 268 -25.07 -1.90 -9.71
CA ARG A 268 -24.90 -1.71 -11.17
C ARG A 268 -25.76 -2.71 -11.96
N LYS A 269 -25.78 -3.99 -11.55
CA LYS A 269 -26.65 -5.02 -12.15
C LYS A 269 -28.13 -4.67 -11.99
N GLY A 270 -28.53 -4.19 -10.82
CA GLY A 270 -29.91 -3.75 -10.55
C GLY A 270 -30.35 -2.58 -11.44
N ARG A 271 -29.49 -1.58 -11.64
CA ARG A 271 -29.76 -0.44 -12.55
C ARG A 271 -29.92 -0.88 -14.01
N GLY A 272 -29.05 -1.78 -14.48
CA GLY A 272 -29.11 -2.31 -15.84
C GLY A 272 -30.41 -3.07 -16.12
N ALA A 273 -30.89 -3.88 -15.16
CA ALA A 273 -32.13 -4.64 -15.27
C ALA A 273 -33.40 -3.77 -15.20
N SER A 274 -33.35 -2.65 -14.45
CA SER A 274 -34.48 -1.70 -14.36
C SER A 274 -34.62 -0.86 -15.63
N ALA A 275 -33.50 -0.50 -16.27
CA ALA A 275 -33.48 0.20 -17.56
C ALA A 275 -34.02 -0.67 -18.72
N THR A 276 -33.79 -2.00 -18.71
CA THR A 276 -34.29 -2.92 -19.75
C THR A 276 -35.78 -3.25 -19.62
N LYS A 277 -36.39 -3.05 -18.44
CA LYS A 277 -37.84 -3.24 -18.23
C LYS A 277 -38.67 -2.00 -18.56
N SER A 278 -38.03 -0.86 -18.81
CA SER A 278 -38.68 0.43 -19.06
C SER A 278 -38.67 0.83 -20.54
N LEU A 279 -38.25 -0.08 -21.42
CA LEU A 279 -38.27 0.01 -22.88
C LEU A 279 -39.24 -1.04 -23.43
#